data_AF-A0A954VEB0-F1
#
_entry.id   AF-A0A954VEB0-F1
#
_cell.length_a   1.000
_cell.length_b   1.000
_cell.length_c   1.000
_cell.angle_alpha   90.00
_cell.angle_beta   90.00
_cell.angle_gamma   90.00
#
_symmetry.space_group_name_H-M   'P 1'
#
loop_
_entity.id
_entity.type
_entity.pdbx_description
1 polymer ?
#
loop_
_entity_poly.entity_id
_entity_poly.type
_entity_poly.pdbx_seq_one_letter_code
_entity_poly.pdbx_strand_id
1 'polypeptide(L)'
;VMSKFPDSLIARKCGTDVADQAARRAANVLAAGPIGSTAYHSALRELDSWLRADQHLRNPGRSADLATAGIFVALRDLNVNLKATSMFSNASPFLQHDQSTSL
;
A
#
# COMPACT_ATOMS: atom_id res chain seq x y z
N VAL A 1 8.08 0.87 -1.08
CA VAL A 1 9.37 1.58 -0.98
C VAL A 1 9.98 1.41 0.42
N MET A 2 9.32 1.93 1.46
CA MET A 2 9.85 1.96 2.84
C MET A 2 10.32 0.61 3.42
N SER A 3 9.66 -0.51 3.12
CA SER A 3 10.08 -1.83 3.62
C SER A 3 11.37 -2.37 3.01
N LYS A 4 11.78 -1.83 1.85
CA LYS A 4 12.97 -2.27 1.12
C LYS A 4 14.15 -1.32 1.29
N PHE A 5 13.87 -0.04 1.57
CA PHE A 5 14.87 1.01 1.65
C PHE A 5 14.63 1.83 2.93
N PRO A 6 15.51 1.72 3.95
CA PRO A 6 15.45 2.55 5.14
C PRO A 6 15.41 4.03 4.79
N ASP A 7 14.53 4.78 5.47
CA ASP A 7 14.30 6.19 5.13
C ASP A 7 15.47 7.06 5.60
N SER A 8 16.13 7.75 4.67
CA SER A 8 17.30 8.55 5.01
C SER A 8 16.98 9.85 5.76
N LEU A 9 15.71 10.32 5.79
CA LEU A 9 15.31 11.45 6.64
C LEU A 9 15.22 11.00 8.09
N ILE A 10 14.68 9.80 8.33
CA ILE A 10 14.74 9.17 9.66
C ILE A 10 16.20 8.93 10.05
N ALA A 11 17.02 8.35 9.16
CA ALA A 11 18.43 8.10 9.46
C ALA A 11 19.18 9.38 9.87
N ARG A 12 18.91 10.50 9.18
CA ARG A 12 19.50 11.81 9.52
C ARG A 12 19.06 12.33 10.89
N LYS A 13 17.80 12.12 11.29
CA LYS A 13 17.22 12.68 12.52
C LYS A 13 17.39 11.77 13.74
N CYS A 14 17.39 10.46 13.54
CA CYS A 14 17.25 9.44 14.58
C CYS A 14 18.32 8.33 14.51
N GLY A 15 19.21 8.35 13.52
CA GLY A 15 20.21 7.32 13.30
C GLY A 15 19.71 6.14 12.45
N THR A 16 20.66 5.35 11.96
CA THR A 16 20.42 4.21 11.05
C THR A 16 19.57 3.12 11.68
N ASP A 17 19.77 2.84 12.97
CA ASP A 17 19.05 1.76 13.66
C ASP A 17 17.54 2.00 13.69
N VAL A 18 17.13 3.26 13.88
CA VAL A 18 15.72 3.66 13.87
C VAL A 18 15.15 3.60 12.46
N ALA A 19 15.92 4.00 11.45
CA ALA A 19 15.52 3.87 10.04
C ALA A 19 15.32 2.40 9.64
N ASP A 20 16.23 1.51 10.06
CA ASP A 20 16.11 0.08 9.82
C ASP A 20 14.93 -0.53 10.58
N GLN A 21 14.66 -0.05 11.80
CA GLN A 21 13.48 -0.47 12.55
C GLN A 21 12.18 -0.08 11.83
N ALA A 22 12.13 1.13 11.26
CA ALA A 22 10.99 1.57 10.45
C ALA A 22 10.78 0.64 9.23
N ALA A 23 11.86 0.31 8.51
CA ALA A 23 11.82 -0.61 7.37
C ALA A 23 11.34 -2.02 7.76
N ARG A 24 11.87 -2.57 8.87
CA ARG A 24 11.44 -3.88 9.41
C ARG A 24 9.96 -3.89 9.79
N ARG A 25 9.47 -2.85 10.49
CA ARG A 25 8.05 -2.74 10.83
C ARG A 25 7.17 -2.65 9.58
N ALA A 26 7.62 -1.91 8.55
CA ALA A 26 6.92 -1.88 7.26
C ALA A 26 6.86 -3.25 6.58
N ALA A 27 7.94 -4.03 6.63
CA ALA A 27 7.95 -5.41 6.14
C ALA A 27 6.98 -6.30 6.92
N ASN A 28 6.88 -6.14 8.24
CA ASN A 28 5.93 -6.89 9.06
C ASN A 28 4.47 -6.59 8.70
N VAL A 29 4.13 -5.34 8.36
CA VAL A 29 2.78 -5.00 7.86
C VAL A 29 2.45 -5.76 6.59
N LEU A 30 3.39 -5.85 5.66
CA LEU A 30 3.21 -6.60 4.41
C LEU A 30 3.11 -8.12 4.62
N ALA A 31 3.73 -8.63 5.68
CA ALA A 31 3.69 -10.05 6.06
C ALA A 31 2.49 -10.41 6.95
N ALA A 32 1.79 -9.44 7.54
CA ALA A 32 0.73 -9.67 8.52
C ALA A 32 -0.52 -10.36 7.94
N GLY A 33 -0.75 -10.23 6.63
CA GLY A 33 -1.87 -10.85 5.93
C GLY A 33 -2.15 -10.15 4.59
N PRO A 34 -3.17 -10.60 3.85
CA PRO A 34 -3.60 -9.95 2.61
C PRO A 34 -3.88 -8.47 2.84
N ILE A 35 -3.56 -7.63 1.85
CA ILE A 35 -3.85 -6.20 1.89
C ILE A 35 -5.36 -6.02 2.09
N GLY A 36 -5.74 -5.19 3.07
CA GLY A 36 -7.15 -4.94 3.43
C GLY A 36 -7.73 -5.90 4.46
N SER A 37 -7.01 -6.96 4.85
CA SER A 37 -7.43 -7.84 5.96
C SER A 37 -7.37 -7.12 7.31
N THR A 38 -8.09 -7.64 8.31
CA THR A 38 -8.04 -7.15 9.69
C THR A 38 -6.62 -7.18 10.25
N ALA A 39 -5.86 -8.24 9.96
CA ALA A 39 -4.47 -8.38 10.41
C ALA A 39 -3.55 -7.30 9.79
N TYR A 40 -3.67 -7.08 8.48
CA TYR A 40 -2.97 -6.00 7.78
C TYR A 40 -3.29 -4.63 8.37
N HIS A 41 -4.57 -4.32 8.58
CA HIS A 41 -4.99 -3.05 9.15
C HIS A 41 -4.53 -2.85 10.59
N SER A 42 -4.50 -3.92 11.40
CA SER A 42 -3.98 -3.85 12.77
C SER A 42 -2.50 -3.50 12.78
N ALA A 43 -1.69 -4.25 12.03
CA ALA A 43 -0.26 -4.01 11.93
C ALA A 43 0.04 -2.60 11.35
N LEU A 44 -0.75 -2.15 10.37
CA LEU A 44 -0.60 -0.82 9.79
C LEU A 44 -0.86 0.29 10.81
N ARG A 45 -1.88 0.15 11.67
CA ARG A 45 -2.17 1.11 12.75
C ARG A 45 -1.04 1.17 13.78
N GLU A 46 -0.48 0.02 14.15
CA GLU A 46 0.65 -0.04 15.07
C GLU A 46 1.88 0.65 14.49
N LEU A 47 2.16 0.43 13.20
CA LEU A 47 3.22 1.13 12.48
C LEU A 47 2.97 2.65 12.43
N ASP A 48 1.77 3.09 12.05
CA ASP A 48 1.43 4.53 11.98
C ASP A 48 1.56 5.20 13.35
N SER A 49 1.06 4.57 14.42
CA SER A 49 1.24 5.05 15.79
C SER A 49 2.72 5.18 16.16
N TRP A 50 3.53 4.17 15.84
CA TRP A 50 4.97 4.20 16.10
C TRP A 50 5.69 5.29 15.30
N LEU A 51 5.31 5.56 14.04
CA LEU A 51 5.92 6.61 13.22
C LEU A 51 5.58 8.03 13.72
N ARG A 52 4.39 8.22 14.32
CA ARG A 52 3.93 9.51 14.85
C ARG A 52 4.45 9.83 16.24
N ALA A 53 4.94 8.83 16.98
CA ALA A 53 5.58 9.04 18.27
C ALA A 53 6.82 9.95 18.16
N ASP A 54 7.29 10.47 19.30
CA ASP A 54 8.42 11.41 19.41
C ASP A 54 8.32 12.62 18.48
N GLN A 55 7.18 13.33 18.54
CA GLN A 55 6.96 14.57 17.78
C GLN A 55 7.23 14.43 16.27
N HIS A 56 6.87 13.29 15.67
CA HIS A 56 7.07 12.99 14.24
C HIS A 56 8.54 12.94 13.79
N LEU A 57 9.50 12.75 14.70
CA LEU A 57 10.91 12.56 14.33
C LEU A 57 11.11 11.36 13.40
N ARG A 58 10.26 10.34 13.54
CA ARG A 58 10.27 9.09 12.77
C ARG A 58 9.43 9.16 11.48
N ASN A 59 9.04 10.35 11.03
CA ASN A 59 8.28 10.51 9.79
C ASN A 59 9.14 10.12 8.56
N PRO A 60 8.73 9.13 7.74
CA PRO A 60 9.48 8.66 6.58
C PRO A 60 9.25 9.57 5.35
N GLY A 61 9.67 10.84 5.48
CA GLY A 61 9.38 11.87 4.49
C GLY A 61 9.96 11.59 3.11
N ARG A 62 11.18 11.02 3.02
CA ARG A 62 11.78 10.71 1.70
C ARG A 62 11.08 9.56 1.01
N SER A 63 10.60 8.58 1.77
CA SER A 63 9.77 7.50 1.24
C SER A 63 8.45 8.05 0.68
N ALA A 64 7.86 9.05 1.35
CA ALA A 64 6.66 9.73 0.88
C ALA A 64 6.92 10.55 -0.40
N ASP A 65 8.04 11.26 -0.48
CA ASP A 65 8.46 12.00 -1.67
C ASP A 65 8.62 11.06 -2.88
N LEU A 66 9.27 9.91 -2.70
CA LEU A 66 9.43 8.91 -3.77
C LEU A 66 8.10 8.31 -4.22
N ALA A 67 7.21 8.00 -3.29
CA ALA A 67 5.87 7.52 -3.63
C ALA A 67 5.09 8.58 -4.43
N THR A 68 5.16 9.84 -3.99
CA THR A 68 4.51 10.97 -4.66
C THR A 68 5.07 11.20 -6.05
N ALA A 69 6.41 11.16 -6.21
CA ALA A 69 7.07 11.28 -7.51
C ALA A 69 6.65 10.16 -8.47
N GLY A 70 6.55 8.91 -7.99
CA GLY A 70 6.06 7.78 -8.78
C GLY A 70 4.61 7.96 -9.24
N ILE A 71 3.72 8.41 -8.34
CA ILE A 71 2.34 8.75 -8.68
C ILE A 71 2.29 9.90 -9.70
N PHE A 72 3.10 10.94 -9.51
CA PHE A 72 3.15 12.08 -10.43
C PHE A 72 3.58 11.67 -11.84
N VAL A 73 4.64 10.86 -11.97
CA VAL A 73 5.09 10.32 -13.27
C VAL A 73 3.99 9.48 -13.89
N ALA A 74 3.37 8.58 -13.13
CA ALA A 74 2.27 7.76 -13.63
C ALA A 74 1.10 8.63 -14.13
N LEU A 75 0.70 9.67 -13.40
CA LEU A 75 -0.37 10.59 -13.81
C LEU A 75 0.01 11.39 -15.06
N ARG A 76 1.27 11.84 -15.16
CA ARG A 76 1.77 12.53 -16.35
C ARG A 76 1.79 11.61 -17.58
N ASP A 77 2.17 10.35 -17.40
CA ASP A 77 2.26 9.39 -18.50
C ASP A 77 0.88 8.83 -18.89
N LEU A 78 -0.07 8.77 -17.95
CA LEU A 78 -1.49 8.44 -18.17
C LEU A 78 -2.26 9.51 -18.96
N ASN A 79 -1.60 10.59 -19.40
CA ASN A 79 -2.13 11.53 -20.38
C ASN A 79 -2.18 10.96 -21.83
N VAL A 80 -1.96 9.66 -22.02
CA VAL A 80 -2.34 8.92 -23.24
C VAL A 80 -3.75 8.31 -23.07
N ASN A 81 -4.76 9.11 -23.42
CA ASN A 81 -6.15 8.74 -23.74
C ASN A 81 -6.97 7.94 -22.68
N LEU A 82 -7.60 8.66 -21.75
CA LEU A 82 -8.63 8.15 -20.84
C LEU A 82 -9.98 7.74 -21.52
N LYS A 83 -10.06 7.60 -22.86
CA LYS A 83 -11.25 7.05 -23.55
C LYS A 83 -11.17 5.55 -23.86
N ALA A 84 -10.59 4.75 -22.97
CA ALA A 84 -10.63 3.27 -23.12
C ALA A 84 -11.18 2.54 -21.88
N THR A 85 -11.83 3.23 -20.94
CA THR A 85 -12.57 2.57 -19.84
C THR A 85 -14.02 2.29 -20.24
N SER A 86 -14.21 1.55 -21.34
CA SER A 86 -15.42 0.73 -21.56
C SER A 86 -15.18 -0.74 -21.18
N MET A 87 -14.04 -1.07 -20.55
CA MET A 87 -13.66 -2.43 -20.15
C MET A 87 -14.19 -2.89 -18.79
N PHE A 88 -15.35 -2.39 -18.35
CA PHE A 88 -16.14 -3.03 -17.27
C PHE A 88 -17.55 -3.42 -17.72
N SER A 89 -17.77 -3.59 -19.03
CA SER A 89 -19.11 -3.90 -19.56
C SER A 89 -19.43 -5.39 -19.74
N ASN A 90 -18.58 -6.37 -19.39
CA ASN A 90 -18.98 -7.78 -19.56
C ASN A 90 -18.17 -8.77 -18.69
N ALA A 91 -18.78 -9.21 -17.59
CA ALA A 91 -18.64 -10.52 -16.92
C ALA A 91 -19.56 -10.50 -15.68
N SER A 92 -20.66 -11.23 -15.50
CA SER A 92 -21.23 -12.42 -16.17
C SER A 92 -22.73 -12.53 -15.80
N PRO A 93 -23.62 -13.10 -16.65
CA PRO A 93 -24.91 -13.61 -16.18
C PRO A 93 -24.73 -15.08 -15.77
N PHE A 94 -24.49 -15.34 -14.48
CA PHE A 94 -24.49 -16.70 -13.95
C PHE A 94 -25.77 -16.93 -13.16
N LEU A 95 -26.86 -17.30 -13.85
CA LEU A 95 -27.99 -18.10 -13.33
C LEU A 95 -29.06 -18.29 -14.41
N GLN A 96 -28.95 -19.35 -15.20
CA GLN A 96 -30.10 -20.08 -15.76
C GLN A 96 -29.66 -21.42 -16.36
N HIS A 97 -29.91 -22.49 -15.61
CA HIS A 97 -30.56 -23.75 -16.01
C HIS A 97 -29.99 -24.94 -15.24
N ASP A 98 -30.77 -25.44 -14.28
CA ASP A 98 -30.94 -26.88 -14.18
C ASP A 98 -32.45 -27.18 -14.07
N GLN A 99 -32.96 -27.80 -15.13
CA GLN A 99 -34.28 -28.40 -15.24
C GLN A 99 -34.00 -29.89 -15.27
N SER A 100 -34.19 -30.62 -14.16
CA SER A 100 -34.31 -32.09 -14.13
C SER A 100 -34.65 -32.61 -12.73
N THR A 101 -35.93 -32.54 -12.33
CA THR A 101 -36.50 -33.58 -11.46
C THR A 101 -37.93 -33.89 -11.92
N SER A 102 -38.04 -34.91 -12.78
CA SER A 102 -39.27 -35.68 -12.95
C SER A 102 -39.35 -36.71 -11.83
N LEU A 103 -40.41 -36.63 -11.03
CA LEU A 103 -41.38 -37.68 -10.67
C LEU A 103 -42.26 -37.18 -9.52
#